data_AF-A0A9X9F2I8-F1
#
_entry.id   AF-A0A9X9F2I8-F1
#
_cell.length_a   1.000
_cell.length_b   1.000
_cell.length_c   1.000
_cell.angle_alpha   90.00
_cell.angle_beta   90.00
_cell.angle_gamma   90.00
#
_symmetry.space_group_name_H-M   'P 1'
#
loop_
_entity.id
_entity.type
_entity.pdbx_description
1 polymer ?
#
loop_
_entity_poly.entity_id
_entity_poly.type
_entity_poly.pdbx_seq_one_letter_code
_entity_poly.pdbx_strand_id
1 'polypeptide(L)' 'MKTLVCFGDSITADETFFDGMPRLTPRLQEMFPKWKVVNAGVPGDNTFDALNRIEEDVISYKPDFVTVFLGTNDAVSFS' A
#
# COMPACT_ATOMS: atom_id res chain seq x y z
N MET A 1 -7.50 7.02 -17.45
CA MET A 1 -6.60 5.99 -16.90
C MET A 1 -7.06 5.73 -15.48
N LYS A 2 -7.32 4.48 -15.09
CA LYS A 2 -7.75 4.17 -13.72
C LYS A 2 -6.55 4.19 -12.77
N THR A 3 -6.77 4.62 -11.53
CA THR A 3 -5.74 4.67 -10.49
C THR A 3 -6.13 3.76 -9.32
N LEU A 4 -5.22 2.85 -8.95
CA LEU A 4 -5.32 1.97 -7.79
C LEU A 4 -4.18 2.29 -6.84
N VAL A 5 -4.49 2.65 -5.59
CA VAL A 5 -3.49 2.91 -4.56
C VAL A 5 -3.44 1.72 -3.60
N CYS A 6 -2.24 1.16 -3.39
CA CYS A 6 -1.98 0.12 -2.40
C CYS A 6 -1.48 0.79 -1.12
N PHE A 7 -2.37 1.04 -0.17
CA PHE A 7 -2.08 1.77 1.06
C PHE A 7 -1.84 0.81 2.22
N GLY A 8 -0.69 0.92 2.90
CA GLY A 8 -0.36 -0.03 3.96
C GLY A 8 0.94 0.21 4.69
N ASP A 9 1.38 -0.82 5.40
CA ASP A 9 2.64 -0.88 6.16
C ASP A 9 3.80 -1.48 5.34
N SER A 10 4.83 -2.03 6.01
CA SER A 10 5.98 -2.70 5.39
C SER A 10 5.60 -3.84 4.45
N ILE A 11 4.52 -4.56 4.73
CA ILE A 11 4.08 -5.69 3.90
C ILE A 11 3.65 -5.19 2.51
N THR A 12 3.06 -4.00 2.46
CA THR A 12 2.66 -3.33 1.21
C THR A 12 3.87 -2.65 0.54
N ALA A 13 4.77 -2.06 1.32
CA ALA A 13 5.94 -1.33 0.83
C ALA A 13 6.89 -2.21 0.01
N ASP A 14 7.15 -3.43 0.50
CA ASP A 14 8.00 -4.39 -0.19
C ASP A 14 7.37 -4.83 -1.52
N GLU A 15 8.14 -4.77 -2.61
CA GLU A 15 7.68 -5.21 -3.93
C GLU A 15 8.04 -6.66 -4.25
N THR A 16 8.97 -7.27 -3.52
CA THR A 16 9.41 -8.65 -3.74
C THR A 16 9.57 -9.42 -2.43
N PHE A 17 9.36 -10.73 -2.49
CA PHE A 17 9.77 -11.67 -1.45
C PHE A 17 11.27 -11.98 -1.56
N PHE A 18 11.83 -12.64 -0.55
CA PHE A 18 13.25 -13.00 -0.49
C PHE A 18 13.69 -13.92 -1.65
N ASP A 19 12.76 -14.68 -2.21
CA ASP A 19 12.96 -15.58 -3.35
C ASP A 19 12.79 -14.87 -4.72
N GLY A 20 12.57 -13.56 -4.72
CA GLY A 20 12.35 -12.75 -5.91
C GLY A 20 10.92 -12.75 -6.44
N MET A 21 9.99 -13.49 -5.82
CA MET A 21 8.59 -13.48 -6.24
C MET A 21 7.96 -12.09 -6.02
N PRO A 22 7.21 -11.56 -7.00
CA PRO A 22 6.59 -10.24 -6.85
C PRO A 22 5.49 -10.26 -5.77
N ARG A 23 5.40 -9.19 -5.00
CA ARG A 23 4.35 -8.94 -4.00
C ARG A 23 3.16 -8.22 -4.63
N LEU A 24 2.27 -7.68 -3.79
CA LEU A 24 0.97 -7.16 -4.18
C LEU A 24 1.04 -6.13 -5.32
N THR A 25 1.74 -5.02 -5.12
CA THR A 25 1.77 -3.89 -6.07
C THR A 25 2.26 -4.30 -7.47
N PRO A 26 3.42 -4.96 -7.65
CA PRO A 26 3.85 -5.37 -8.99
C PRO A 26 2.93 -6.41 -9.64
N ARG A 27 2.33 -7.33 -8.86
CA ARG A 27 1.35 -8.29 -9.39
C ARG A 27 0.09 -7.59 -9.88
N LEU A 28 -0.40 -6.59 -9.16
CA LEU A 28 -1.54 -5.77 -9.58
C LEU A 28 -1.20 -4.94 -10.82
N GLN A 29 0.01 -4.39 -10.90
CA GLN A 29 0.46 -3.64 -12.08
C GLN A 29 0.55 -4.53 -13.33
N GLU A 30 1.00 -5.78 -13.17
CA GLU A 30 1.02 -6.78 -14.25
C GLU A 30 -0.40 -7.19 -14.68
N MET A 31 -1.31 -7.43 -13.72
CA MET A 31 -2.70 -7.78 -14.00
C MET A 31 -3.49 -6.64 -14.67
N PHE A 32 -3.17 -5.39 -14.33
CA PHE A 32 -3.84 -4.19 -14.84
C PHE A 32 -2.86 -3.26 -15.58
N PRO A 33 -2.32 -3.66 -16.74
CA PRO A 33 -1.21 -2.95 -17.40
C PRO A 33 -1.59 -1.55 -17.93
N LYS A 34 -2.88 -1.23 -17.99
CA LYS A 34 -3.40 0.09 -18.41
C LYS A 34 -3.79 0.98 -17.23
N TRP A 35 -3.66 0.48 -16.00
CA TRP A 35 -3.97 1.24 -14.79
C TRP A 35 -2.67 1.78 -14.21
N LYS A 36 -2.77 2.90 -13.51
CA LYS A 36 -1.71 3.39 -12.64
C LYS A 36 -1.86 2.71 -11.29
N VAL A 37 -0.95 1.80 -10.95
CA VAL A 37 -0.90 1.19 -9.62
C VAL A 37 0.18 1.91 -8.80
N VAL A 38 -0.20 2.45 -7.64
CA VAL A 38 0.68 3.21 -6.76
C VAL A 38 0.95 2.40 -5.50
N ASN A 39 2.21 2.24 -5.13
CA ASN A 39 2.60 1.72 -3.82
C ASN A 39 2.64 2.87 -2.81
N ALA A 40 1.78 2.82 -1.79
CA ALA A 40 1.73 3.76 -0.67
C ALA A 40 1.96 3.01 0.67
N GLY A 41 2.81 1.98 0.64
CA GLY A 41 3.27 1.27 1.82
C GLY A 41 4.40 2.01 2.54
N VAL A 42 4.31 2.16 3.86
CA VAL A 42 5.37 2.75 4.70
C VAL A 42 5.77 1.77 5.80
N PRO A 43 7.04 1.33 5.86
CA PRO A 43 7.47 0.37 6.87
C PRO A 43 7.28 0.88 8.31
N GLY A 44 6.65 0.06 9.15
CA GLY A 44 6.43 0.36 10.57
C GLY A 44 5.14 1.13 10.88
N ASP A 45 4.41 1.59 9.86
CA ASP A 45 3.16 2.31 10.07
C ASP A 45 2.10 1.48 10.79
N ASN A 46 1.46 2.09 11.78
CA ASN A 46 0.16 1.66 12.28
C ASN A 46 -0.97 2.51 11.66
N THR A 47 -2.22 2.29 12.07
CA THR A 47 -3.37 3.03 11.52
C THR A 47 -3.38 4.52 11.88
N PHE A 48 -2.77 4.95 12.99
CA PHE A 48 -2.63 6.37 13.34
C PHE A 48 -1.64 7.08 12.41
N ASP A 49 -0.49 6.45 12.15
CA ASP A 49 0.52 6.98 11.22
C ASP A 49 -0.07 7.10 9.81
N ALA A 50 -0.72 6.03 9.35
CA ALA A 50 -1.42 6.01 8.07
C ALA A 50 -2.49 7.13 7.99
N LEU A 51 -3.30 7.33 9.03
CA LEU A 51 -4.31 8.37 9.05
C LEU A 51 -3.70 9.78 8.84
N ASN A 52 -2.51 10.04 9.36
CA ASN A 52 -1.85 11.34 9.22
C ASN A 52 -1.38 11.64 7.79
N ARG A 53 -1.20 10.62 6.94
CA ARG A 53 -0.68 10.78 5.56
C ARG A 53 -1.68 10.42 4.47
N ILE A 54 -2.91 10.01 4.81
CA ILE A 54 -3.90 9.57 3.81
C ILE A 54 -4.20 10.61 2.73
N GLU A 55 -4.16 11.91 3.08
CA GLU A 55 -4.38 12.99 2.10
C GLU A 55 -3.28 13.03 1.03
N GLU A 56 -2.02 12.94 1.44
CA GLU A 56 -0.87 12.96 0.53
C GLU A 56 -0.74 11.65 -0.25
N ASP A 57 -0.84 10.52 0.45
CA ASP A 57 -0.47 9.21 -0.09
C ASP A 57 -1.60 8.51 -0.84
N VAL A 58 -2.85 8.93 -0.60
CA VAL A 58 -4.04 8.30 -1.21
C VAL A 58 -4.88 9.33 -1.93
N ILE A 59 -5.41 10.34 -1.24
CA ILE A 59 -6.43 11.26 -1.80
C ILE A 59 -5.87 12.12 -2.93
N SER A 60 -4.61 12.58 -2.82
CA SER A 60 -3.94 13.39 -3.85
C SER A 60 -3.90 12.70 -5.22
N TYR A 61 -3.87 11.36 -5.24
CA TYR A 61 -3.86 10.55 -6.46
C TYR A 61 -5.23 10.41 -7.12
N LYS A 62 -6.32 10.87 -6.48
CA LYS A 62 -7.72 10.72 -6.93
C LYS A 62 -8.03 9.27 -7.36
N PRO A 63 -7.85 8.29 -6.48
CA PRO A 63 -7.94 6.88 -6.84
C PRO A 63 -9.37 6.48 -7.22
N ASP A 64 -9.48 5.55 -8.17
CA ASP A 64 -10.70 4.80 -8.40
C ASP A 64 -10.88 3.70 -7.34
N PHE A 65 -9.77 3.15 -6.86
CA PHE A 65 -9.72 2.03 -5.92
C PHE A 65 -8.56 2.19 -4.94
N VAL A 66 -8.75 1.67 -3.72
CA VAL A 66 -7.72 1.64 -2.68
C VAL A 66 -7.75 0.28 -2.00
N THR A 67 -6.58 -0.38 -1.85
CA THR A 67 -6.44 -1.47 -0.87
C THR A 67 -5.90 -0.89 0.43
N VAL A 68 -6.44 -1.32 1.57
CA VAL A 68 -5.99 -0.87 2.90
C VAL A 68 -5.49 -2.07 3.69
N PHE A 69 -4.16 -2.25 3.74
CA PHE A 69 -3.48 -3.34 4.45
C PHE A 69 -2.62 -2.77 5.59
N LEU A 70 -3.29 -2.51 6.71
CA LEU A 70 -2.74 -1.98 7.97
C LEU A 70 -3.26 -2.84 9.13
N GLY A 71 -2.65 -2.71 10.31
CA GLY A 71 -3.09 -3.41 11.53
C GLY A 71 -2.03 -4.32 12.14
N THR A 72 -0.96 -4.68 11.41
CA THR A 72 0.05 -5.59 11.95
C THR A 72 0.87 -4.93 13.05
N ASN A 73 1.30 -3.68 12.82
CA ASN A 73 1.99 -2.87 13.84
C ASN A 73 1.02 -2.45 14.96
N ASP A 74 -0.23 -2.12 14.63
CA ASP A 74 -1.26 -1.81 15.63
C ASP A 74 -1.39 -2.93 16.67
N ALA A 75 -1.40 -4.19 16.23
CA ALA A 75 -1.57 -5.35 17.11
C ALA A 75 -0.39 -5.57 18.08
N VAL A 76 0.82 -5.10 17.75
CA VAL A 76 2.01 -5.26 18.61
C VAL A 76 2.39 -3.99 19.37
N SER A 77 1.91 -2.82 18.94
CA SER A 77 2.21 -1.52 19.56
C SER A 77 1.35 -1.22 20.80
N PHE A 78 0.37 -2.05 21.14
CA PHE A 78 -0.30 -2.02 22.44
C PHE A 78 0.39 -2.94 23.46
N SER A 79 1.49 -2.45 24.03
CA SER A 79 2.05 -2.90 25.31
C SER A 79 2.19 -1.74 26.26
#